data_AF-A0A261CEG6-F1
#
_entry.id   AF-A0A261CEG6-F1
#
_cell.length_a   1.000
_cell.length_b   1.000
_cell.length_c   1.000
_cell.angle_alpha   90.00
_cell.angle_beta   90.00
_cell.angle_gamma   90.00
#
_symmetry.space_group_name_H-M   'P 1'
#
loop_
_entity.id
_entity.type
_entity.pdbx_description
1 polymer ?
#
loop_
_entity_poly.entity_id
_entity_poly.type
_entity_poly.pdbx_seq_one_letter_code
_entity_poly.pdbx_strand_id
1 'polypeptide(L)' 'MRVDDVFLRVCDTRIVGDSDSNHVIREWQLREGKYEELGTTDEACLLDADQPWKELPRIKATTEKLTLV' A
#
# COMPACT_ATOMS: atom_id res chain seq x y z
N MET A 1 9.07 0.71 2.69
CA MET A 1 10.51 0.88 2.39
C MET A 1 10.75 2.35 2.11
N ARG A 2 11.73 2.93 2.80
CA ARG A 2 12.08 4.35 2.67
C ARG A 2 13.55 4.45 2.36
N VAL A 3 13.89 5.30 1.41
CA VAL A 3 15.25 5.77 1.18
C VAL A 3 15.19 7.28 1.30
N ASP A 4 15.79 7.81 2.35
CA ASP A 4 15.73 9.22 2.72
C ASP A 4 16.13 10.10 1.53
N ASP A 5 15.34 11.14 1.28
CA ASP A 5 15.47 12.08 0.15
C ASP A 5 15.40 11.47 -1.26
N VAL A 6 15.11 10.18 -1.40
CA VAL A 6 15.02 9.51 -2.71
C VAL A 6 13.59 9.06 -3.01
N PHE A 7 13.08 8.07 -2.29
CA PHE A 7 11.72 7.59 -2.50
C PHE A 7 11.12 6.90 -1.28
N LEU A 8 9.79 6.83 -1.29
CA LEU A 8 9.01 6.01 -0.38
C LEU A 8 8.21 4.99 -1.18
N ARG A 9 8.26 3.72 -0.76
CA ARG A 9 7.57 2.60 -1.38
C ARG A 9 6.78 1.82 -0.33
N VAL A 10 5.50 1.57 -0.63
CA VAL A 10 4.60 0.79 0.21
C VAL A 10 4.04 -0.39 -0.60
N CYS A 11 4.15 -1.59 -0.04
CA CYS A 11 3.63 -2.83 -0.61
C CYS A 11 2.62 -3.41 0.37
N ASP A 12 1.32 -3.22 0.09
CA ASP A 12 0.28 -3.73 0.97
C ASP A 12 -0.33 -4.99 0.40
N THR A 13 -0.60 -5.96 1.27
CA THR A 13 -1.50 -7.08 1.00
C THR A 13 -2.64 -7.00 1.99
N ARG A 14 -3.87 -6.81 1.51
CA ARG A 14 -5.09 -6.85 2.31
C ARG A 14 -5.80 -8.16 2.05
N ILE A 15 -6.21 -8.83 3.11
CA ILE A 15 -6.95 -10.09 3.02
C ILE A 15 -8.27 -9.85 3.75
N VAL A 16 -9.37 -10.07 3.04
CA VAL A 16 -10.72 -9.95 3.58
C VAL A 16 -11.43 -11.27 3.35
N GLY A 17 -11.98 -11.82 4.42
CA GLY A 17 -12.78 -13.03 4.40
C GLY A 17 -14.10 -12.80 5.14
N ASP A 18 -15.10 -13.56 4.75
CA ASP A 18 -16.38 -13.64 5.46
C ASP A 18 -16.49 -15.04 6.11
N SER A 19 -17.09 -15.13 7.28
CA SER A 19 -17.18 -16.39 8.05
C SER A 19 -17.94 -17.48 7.30
N ASP A 20 -18.88 -17.08 6.45
CA ASP A 20 -19.80 -17.97 5.74
C ASP A 20 -19.30 -18.32 4.33
N SER A 21 -18.07 -17.92 4.00
CA SER A 21 -17.49 -18.00 2.67
C SER A 21 -16.27 -18.92 2.64
N ASN A 22 -16.27 -19.91 1.73
CA ASN A 22 -15.09 -20.74 1.44
C ASN A 22 -14.05 -20.03 0.55
N HIS A 23 -13.98 -18.70 0.60
CA HIS A 23 -12.96 -17.95 -0.09
C HIS A 23 -12.62 -16.65 0.64
N VAL A 24 -11.39 -16.21 0.46
CA VAL A 24 -10.94 -14.86 0.84
C VAL A 24 -10.61 -14.05 -0.41
N ILE A 25 -10.79 -12.74 -0.31
CA ILE A 25 -10.30 -11.78 -1.30
C ILE A 25 -8.93 -11.30 -0.84
N ARG A 26 -7.92 -11.48 -1.69
CA ARG A 26 -6.58 -10.94 -1.52
C ARG A 26 -6.41 -9.76 -2.47
N GLU A 27 -6.22 -8.58 -1.91
CA GLU A 27 -5.85 -7.38 -2.65
C GLU A 27 -4.38 -7.07 -2.38
N TRP A 28 -3.60 -6.89 -3.44
CA TRP A 28 -2.21 -6.46 -3.36
C TRP A 28 -2.03 -5.14 -4.09
N GLN A 29 -1.29 -4.22 -3.51
CA GLN A 29 -0.94 -2.95 -4.14
C GLN A 29 0.53 -2.59 -3.91
N LEU A 30 1.14 -2.03 -4.95
CA LEU A 30 2.42 -1.35 -4.90
C LEU A 30 2.17 0.14 -5.12
N ARG A 31 2.58 0.94 -4.14
CA ARG A 31 2.55 2.40 -4.19
C ARG A 31 3.98 2.93 -4.02
N GLU A 32 4.34 3.93 -4.80
CA GLU A 32 5.67 4.53 -4.76
C GLU A 32 5.60 5.99 -5.17
N GLY A 33 6.37 6.84 -4.51
CA GLY A 33 6.57 8.23 -4.88
C GLY A 33 7.95 8.69 -4.50
N LYS A 34 8.54 9.57 -5.31
CA LYS A 34 9.79 10.25 -4.98
C LYS A 34 9.52 11.46 -4.09
N TYR A 35 10.47 11.80 -3.23
CA TYR A 35 10.34 12.97 -2.35
C TYR A 35 10.14 14.28 -3.14
N GLU A 36 10.83 14.43 -4.27
CA GLU A 36 10.67 15.58 -5.18
C GLU A 36 9.25 15.74 -5.74
N GLU A 37 8.52 14.62 -5.87
CA GLU A 37 7.19 14.54 -6.49
C GLU A 37 6.06 14.56 -5.43
N LEU A 38 6.39 14.33 -4.15
CA LEU A 38 5.43 14.18 -3.05
C LEU A 38 4.93 15.50 -2.45
N GLY A 39 5.37 16.66 -2.97
CA GLY A 39 4.95 17.98 -2.51
C GLY A 39 5.21 18.22 -1.02
N THR A 40 4.67 19.31 -0.47
CA THR A 40 4.69 19.72 0.96
C THR A 40 4.00 18.71 1.89
N THR A 41 4.38 17.44 1.84
CA THR A 41 3.99 16.45 2.83
C THR A 41 4.88 16.71 4.05
N ASP A 42 4.26 17.04 5.18
CA ASP A 42 4.96 17.16 6.47
C ASP A 42 5.86 15.93 6.66
N GLU A 43 7.16 16.14 6.83
CA GLU A 43 8.14 15.05 6.98
C GLU A 43 7.74 14.10 8.10
N ALA A 44 7.08 14.61 9.15
CA ALA A 44 6.53 13.79 10.24
C ALA A 44 5.48 12.78 9.76
N CYS A 45 4.66 13.13 8.77
CA CYS A 45 3.68 12.22 8.15
C CYS A 45 4.35 11.14 7.29
N LEU A 46 5.55 11.41 6.75
CA LEU A 46 6.35 10.41 6.01
C LEU A 46 7.09 9.43 6.93
N LEU A 47 7.21 9.75 8.23
CA LEU A 47 7.75 8.86 9.26
C LEU A 47 6.71 7.85 9.76
N ASP A 48 5.42 8.19 9.70
CA ASP A 48 4.34 7.25 10.01
C ASP A 48 4.17 6.26 8.85
N ALA A 49 4.07 4.95 9.13
CA ALA A 49 3.85 3.96 8.07
C ALA A 49 2.39 3.97 7.56
N ASP A 50 1.45 4.45 8.37
CA ASP A 50 0.01 4.36 8.11
C ASP A 50 -0.60 5.59 7.42
N GLN A 51 0.19 6.64 7.18
CA GLN A 51 -0.26 7.85 6.48
C GLN A 51 0.17 7.92 5.01
N PRO A 52 1.43 7.60 4.64
CA PRO A 52 1.96 7.92 3.33
C PRO A 52 1.27 7.20 2.19
N TRP A 53 0.73 6.01 2.42
CA TRP A 53 0.03 5.24 1.39
C TRP A 53 -1.15 6.00 0.76
N LYS A 54 -1.71 7.01 1.46
CA LYS A 54 -2.80 7.86 0.98
C LYS A 54 -2.34 8.80 -0.14
N GLU A 55 -1.15 9.36 0.02
CA GLU A 55 -0.56 10.35 -0.90
C GLU A 55 0.26 9.68 -2.01
N LEU A 56 0.76 8.47 -1.78
CA LEU A 56 1.58 7.75 -2.75
C LEU A 56 0.74 7.24 -3.93
N PRO A 57 1.17 7.52 -5.19
CA PRO A 57 0.48 7.02 -6.35
C PRO A 57 0.60 5.49 -6.45
N ARG A 58 -0.47 4.86 -6.91
CA ARG A 58 -0.54 3.41 -7.06
C ARG A 58 0.04 2.98 -8.40
N ILE A 59 1.19 2.31 -8.34
CA ILE A 59 1.94 1.82 -9.50
C ILE A 59 1.36 0.50 -10.01
N LYS A 60 1.01 -0.41 -9.11
CA LYS A 60 0.43 -1.71 -9.47
C LYS A 60 -0.61 -2.14 -8.45
N ALA A 61 -1.64 -2.82 -8.92
CA ALA A 61 -2.68 -3.41 -8.09
C ALA A 61 -3.08 -4.76 -8.67
N THR A 62 -3.42 -5.71 -7.79
CA THR A 62 -3.94 -7.02 -8.19
C THR A 62 -4.96 -7.46 -7.15
N THR A 63 -6.08 -8.00 -7.60
CA THR A 63 -7.12 -8.55 -6.74
C THR A 63 -7.36 -10.00 -7.15
N GLU A 64 -7.30 -10.90 -6.18
CA GLU A 64 -7.44 -12.33 -6.38
C GLU A 64 -8.45 -12.89 -5.40
N LYS A 65 -9.17 -13.91 -5.85
CA LYS A 65 -10.06 -14.71 -5.01
C LYS A 65 -9.35 -16.03 -4.72
N LEU A 66 -9.06 -16.28 -3.43
CA LEU A 66 -8.41 -17.49 -2.97
C LEU A 66 -9.47 -18.40 -2.33
N THR A 67 -9.75 -19.53 -2.98
CA THR A 67 -10.65 -20.55 -2.44
C THR A 67 -9.94 -21.29 -1.29
N LEU A 68 -10.62 -21.42 -0.16
CA LEU A 68 -10.17 -22.19 0.99
C LEU A 68 -10.57 -23.65 0.75
N VAL A 69 -9.61 -24.56 0.91
CA VAL A 69 -9.77 -26.01 0.69
C VAL A 69 -9.82 -26.71 2.04
#